data_AF-A0A1Y5Q2U0-F1
#
_entry.id   AF-A0A1Y5Q2U0-F1
#
_cell.length_a   1.000
_cell.length_b   1.000
_cell.length_c   1.000
_cell.angle_alpha   90.00
_cell.angle_beta   90.00
_cell.angle_gamma   90.00
#
_symmetry.space_group_name_H-M   'P 1'
#
loop_
_entity.id
_entity.type
_entity.pdbx_description
1 polymer ?
#
loop_
_entity_poly.entity_id
_entity_poly.type
_entity_poly.pdbx_seq_one_letter_code
_entity_poly.pdbx_strand_id
1 'polypeptide(L)'
;MTTVPASKSHAVAPASPWLALWIWLPLLGAGIANAFTSPRNGLTIGVSLFVLAVGIVLHRAFNRRRIRVQGRQLEVVSTFYRKCVDVSGLRLEQARVVDLAEHHEYRPGFKTNGFGMPGFQSGHFRMRGGAKAFCLLTDRSRVLVLPLRDGSMLLLSPEQPRALLDELKRLA
;
A
#
# COMPACT_ATOMS: atom_id res chain seq x y z
N MET A 1 -5.14 6.09 35.15
CA MET A 1 -4.38 6.86 34.15
C MET A 1 -3.81 5.89 33.12
N THR A 2 -4.48 5.69 32.00
CA THR A 2 -3.99 4.86 30.89
C THR A 2 -3.01 5.69 30.08
N THR A 3 -1.71 5.43 30.24
CA THR A 3 -0.66 6.00 29.39
C THR A 3 -0.92 5.56 27.96
N VAL A 4 -1.33 6.49 27.10
CA VAL A 4 -1.41 6.24 25.66
C VAL A 4 0.00 5.87 25.20
N PRO A 5 0.24 4.64 24.69
CA PRO A 5 1.58 4.25 24.27
C PRO A 5 2.07 5.21 23.20
N ALA A 6 3.32 5.67 23.34
CA ALA A 6 3.96 6.55 22.36
C ALA A 6 3.82 5.95 20.96
N SER A 7 3.13 6.67 20.07
CA SER A 7 2.92 6.25 18.68
C SER A 7 3.90 7.01 17.79
N LYS A 8 4.80 6.30 17.11
CA LYS A 8 5.72 6.90 16.15
C LYS A 8 5.29 6.58 14.74
N SER A 9 5.04 7.62 13.94
CA SER A 9 4.67 7.47 12.53
C SER A 9 5.90 7.52 11.65
N HIS A 10 6.04 6.55 10.76
CA HIS A 10 7.05 6.53 9.72
C HIS A 10 6.41 6.94 8.40
N ALA A 11 7.05 7.86 7.70
CA ALA A 11 6.62 8.29 6.38
C ALA A 11 6.78 7.14 5.38
N VAL A 12 5.82 7.04 4.47
CA VAL A 12 5.84 6.08 3.36
C VAL A 12 6.58 6.75 2.20
N ALA A 13 7.44 6.02 1.49
CA ALA A 13 8.16 6.58 0.35
C ALA A 13 7.16 7.21 -0.63
N PRO A 14 7.43 8.43 -1.13
CA PRO A 14 6.49 9.15 -1.95
C PRO A 14 6.14 8.32 -3.19
N ALA A 15 4.85 8.10 -3.39
CA ALA A 15 4.37 7.49 -4.62
C ALA A 15 4.49 8.51 -5.75
N SER A 16 4.90 8.07 -6.92
CA SER A 16 5.10 8.98 -8.04
C SER A 16 3.78 9.65 -8.47
N PRO A 17 3.77 10.97 -8.76
CA PRO A 17 2.53 11.70 -9.06
C PRO A 17 1.85 11.23 -10.35
N TRP A 18 2.58 10.65 -11.30
CA TRP A 18 2.00 10.05 -12.51
C TRP A 18 1.09 8.86 -12.22
N LEU A 19 1.20 8.22 -11.05
CA LEU A 19 0.26 7.17 -10.63
C LEU A 19 -1.15 7.72 -10.43
N ALA A 20 -1.31 9.01 -10.12
CA ALA A 20 -2.63 9.63 -10.08
C ALA A 20 -3.27 9.70 -11.48
N LEU A 21 -2.45 9.79 -12.55
CA LEU A 21 -2.96 9.76 -13.92
C LEU A 21 -3.59 8.40 -14.23
N TRP A 22 -3.07 7.30 -13.70
CA TRP A 22 -3.69 5.98 -13.87
C TRP A 22 -5.10 5.88 -13.27
N ILE A 23 -5.43 6.71 -12.28
CA ILE A 23 -6.78 6.81 -11.72
C ILE A 23 -7.64 7.71 -12.61
N TRP A 24 -7.13 8.90 -12.96
CA TRP A 24 -7.93 9.92 -13.66
C TRP A 24 -8.12 9.66 -15.15
N LEU A 25 -7.12 9.12 -15.85
CA LEU A 25 -7.15 8.91 -17.30
C LEU A 25 -8.32 8.00 -17.76
N PRO A 26 -8.58 6.81 -17.15
CA PRO A 26 -9.74 6.01 -17.53
C PRO A 26 -11.07 6.67 -17.15
N LEU A 27 -11.12 7.40 -16.03
CA LEU A 27 -12.34 8.08 -15.58
C LEU A 27 -12.71 9.27 -16.48
N LEU A 28 -11.72 10.07 -16.86
CA LEU A 28 -11.88 11.16 -17.83
C LEU A 28 -12.23 10.60 -19.20
N GLY A 29 -11.58 9.52 -19.64
CA GLY A 29 -11.93 8.83 -20.88
C GLY A 29 -13.39 8.36 -20.91
N ALA A 30 -13.86 7.72 -19.84
CA ALA A 30 -15.26 7.30 -19.70
C ALA A 30 -16.24 8.48 -19.67
N GLY A 31 -15.89 9.56 -18.95
CA GLY A 31 -16.71 10.77 -18.88
C GLY A 31 -16.81 11.49 -20.23
N ILE A 32 -15.69 11.60 -20.95
CA ILE A 32 -15.64 12.18 -22.29
C ILE A 32 -16.46 11.32 -23.26
N ALA A 33 -16.23 10.00 -23.29
CA ALA A 33 -17.01 9.09 -24.14
C ALA A 33 -18.51 9.24 -23.89
N ASN A 34 -18.93 9.23 -22.62
CA ASN A 34 -20.32 9.43 -22.25
C ASN A 34 -20.88 10.79 -22.73
N ALA A 35 -20.08 11.86 -22.70
CA ALA A 35 -20.49 13.18 -23.17
C ALA A 35 -20.68 13.26 -24.70
N PHE A 36 -19.97 12.43 -25.46
CA PHE A 36 -20.07 12.35 -26.93
C PHE A 36 -21.13 11.36 -27.41
N THR A 37 -21.35 10.27 -26.70
CA THR A 37 -22.25 9.17 -27.14
C THR A 37 -23.68 9.32 -26.67
N SER A 38 -23.91 10.00 -25.55
CA SER A 38 -25.19 9.96 -24.84
C SER A 38 -25.98 11.27 -25.00
N PRO A 39 -27.31 11.22 -25.16
CA PRO A 39 -28.15 12.41 -25.20
C PRO A 39 -28.05 13.19 -23.88
N ARG A 40 -27.94 14.51 -23.96
CA ARG A 40 -27.76 15.40 -22.79
C ARG A 40 -29.05 15.41 -21.93
N ASN A 41 -29.17 14.43 -21.04
CA ASN A 41 -30.27 14.26 -20.11
C ASN A 41 -29.76 14.06 -18.68
N GLY A 42 -30.67 14.07 -17.69
CA GLY A 42 -30.31 13.96 -16.28
C GLY A 42 -29.50 12.69 -15.92
N LEU A 43 -29.71 11.58 -16.65
CA LEU A 43 -28.98 10.34 -16.44
C LEU A 43 -27.49 10.50 -16.80
N THR A 44 -27.17 11.15 -17.93
CA THR A 44 -25.78 11.39 -18.34
C THR A 44 -25.01 12.24 -17.34
N ILE A 45 -25.66 13.29 -16.80
CA ILE A 45 -25.09 14.14 -15.75
C ILE A 45 -24.85 13.31 -14.49
N GLY A 46 -25.83 12.49 -14.08
CA GLY A 46 -25.72 11.60 -12.93
C GLY A 46 -24.54 10.62 -13.03
N VAL A 47 -24.37 9.98 -14.19
CA VAL A 47 -23.24 9.07 -14.45
C VAL A 47 -21.90 9.80 -14.38
N SER A 48 -21.78 10.98 -14.99
CA SER A 48 -20.55 11.77 -14.95
C SER A 48 -20.19 12.22 -13.53
N LEU A 49 -21.17 12.65 -12.74
CA LEU A 49 -20.98 12.99 -11.32
C LEU A 49 -20.56 11.77 -10.51
N PHE A 50 -21.14 10.60 -10.77
CA PHE A 50 -20.76 9.36 -10.12
C PHE A 50 -19.32 8.96 -10.43
N VAL A 51 -18.91 9.02 -11.70
CA VAL A 51 -17.53 8.75 -12.14
C VAL A 51 -16.53 9.71 -11.47
N LEU A 52 -16.88 11.00 -11.41
CA LEU A 52 -16.08 12.00 -10.71
C LEU A 52 -15.95 11.69 -9.21
N ALA A 53 -17.07 11.36 -8.55
CA ALA A 53 -17.10 11.00 -7.14
C ALA A 53 -16.22 9.77 -6.85
N VAL A 54 -16.30 8.73 -7.70
CA VAL A 54 -15.43 7.56 -7.63
C VAL A 54 -13.96 7.95 -7.76
N GLY A 55 -13.61 8.81 -8.71
CA GLY A 55 -12.24 9.32 -8.89
C GLY A 55 -11.70 10.03 -7.65
N ILE A 56 -12.51 10.90 -7.03
CA ILE A 56 -12.16 11.58 -5.78
C ILE A 56 -11.94 10.56 -4.66
N VAL A 57 -12.82 9.57 -4.52
CA VAL A 57 -12.69 8.51 -3.50
C VAL A 57 -11.41 7.70 -3.70
N LEU A 58 -11.12 7.26 -4.93
CA LEU A 58 -9.92 6.51 -5.26
C LEU A 58 -8.65 7.36 -5.00
N HIS A 59 -8.66 8.63 -5.38
CA HIS A 59 -7.53 9.53 -5.15
C HIS A 59 -7.27 9.76 -3.65
N ARG A 60 -8.33 10.00 -2.86
CA ARG A 60 -8.21 10.13 -1.39
C ARG A 60 -7.72 8.84 -0.76
N ALA A 61 -8.24 7.69 -1.20
CA ALA A 61 -7.81 6.40 -0.72
C ALA A 61 -6.34 6.14 -1.06
N PHE A 62 -5.90 6.50 -2.27
CA PHE A 62 -4.49 6.39 -2.68
C PHE A 62 -3.58 7.15 -1.72
N ASN A 63 -3.92 8.39 -1.35
CA ASN A 63 -3.12 9.19 -0.41
C ASN A 63 -3.18 8.68 1.05
N ARG A 64 -4.07 7.74 1.36
CA ARG A 64 -4.21 7.13 2.68
C ARG A 64 -3.19 6.00 2.88
N ARG A 65 -1.91 6.37 3.06
CA ARG A 65 -0.82 5.44 3.35
C ARG A 65 -0.11 5.86 4.63
N ARG A 66 0.01 4.96 5.61
CA ARG A 66 0.65 5.24 6.89
C ARG A 66 1.32 3.99 7.44
N ILE A 67 2.50 4.16 8.01
CA ILE A 67 3.16 3.14 8.84
C ILE A 67 3.28 3.72 10.23
N ARG A 68 2.77 3.01 11.23
CA ARG A 68 2.77 3.45 12.63
C ARG A 68 3.28 2.33 13.51
N VAL A 69 4.16 2.68 14.42
CA VAL A 69 4.59 1.80 15.51
C VAL A 69 3.96 2.34 16.78
N GLN A 70 3.13 1.53 17.45
CA GLN A 70 2.45 1.88 18.68
C GLN A 70 2.80 0.83 19.76
N GLY A 71 3.68 1.21 20.69
CA GLY A 71 4.24 0.26 21.66
C GLY A 71 4.91 -0.91 20.93
N ARG A 72 4.36 -2.13 21.07
CA ARG A 72 4.84 -3.35 20.39
C ARG A 72 4.00 -3.74 19.17
N GLN A 73 3.21 -2.84 18.62
CA GLN A 73 2.40 -3.11 17.43
C GLN A 73 2.84 -2.28 16.23
N LEU A 74 3.03 -2.93 15.10
CA LEU A 74 3.23 -2.31 13.80
C LEU A 74 1.88 -2.28 13.07
N GLU A 75 1.31 -1.08 12.94
CA GLU A 75 0.14 -0.80 12.12
C GLU A 75 0.57 -0.30 10.73
N VAL A 76 0.11 -0.98 9.69
CA VAL A 76 0.33 -0.60 8.30
C VAL A 76 -1.02 -0.33 7.64
N VAL A 77 -1.19 0.88 7.14
CA VAL A 77 -2.34 1.30 6.34
C VAL A 77 -1.89 1.50 4.91
N SER A 78 -2.48 0.72 4.01
CA SER A 78 -2.16 0.67 2.58
C SER A 78 -3.45 0.87 1.79
N THR A 79 -3.75 2.14 1.45
CA THR A 79 -4.97 2.51 0.70
C THR A 79 -6.26 2.09 1.43
N PHE A 80 -6.95 1.07 0.92
CA PHE A 80 -8.16 0.47 1.49
C PHE A 80 -7.88 -0.60 2.54
N TYR A 81 -6.63 -1.02 2.69
CA TYR A 81 -6.23 -2.14 3.52
C TYR A 81 -5.52 -1.67 4.79
N ARG A 82 -5.70 -2.43 5.87
CA ARG A 82 -4.99 -2.25 7.13
C ARG A 82 -4.48 -3.60 7.61
N LYS A 83 -3.26 -3.63 8.13
CA LYS A 83 -2.68 -4.79 8.80
C LYS A 83 -1.99 -4.33 10.08
N CYS A 84 -2.38 -4.91 11.21
CA CYS A 84 -1.69 -4.75 12.48
C CYS A 84 -0.94 -6.05 12.79
N VAL A 85 0.31 -5.94 13.21
CA VAL A 85 1.18 -7.08 13.54
C VAL A 85 1.92 -6.75 14.84
N ASP A 86 1.96 -7.70 15.76
CA ASP A 86 2.80 -7.56 16.96
C ASP A 86 4.28 -7.76 16.59
N VAL A 87 5.16 -6.95 17.16
CA VAL A 87 6.61 -7.01 16.93
C VAL A 87 7.17 -8.38 17.30
N SER A 88 6.63 -9.06 18.32
CA SER A 88 7.03 -10.43 18.68
C SER A 88 6.71 -11.45 17.59
N GLY A 89 5.70 -11.19 16.75
CA GLY A 89 5.33 -12.01 15.60
C GLY A 89 6.23 -11.82 14.39
N LEU A 90 7.11 -10.81 14.40
CA LEU A 90 8.07 -10.55 13.33
C LEU A 90 9.35 -11.35 13.57
N ARG A 91 9.90 -11.94 12.50
CA ARG A 91 11.23 -12.55 12.49
C ARG A 91 12.26 -11.49 12.10
N LEU A 92 12.55 -10.57 13.02
CA LEU A 92 13.43 -9.41 12.76
C LEU A 92 14.87 -9.78 12.40
N GLU A 93 15.34 -10.96 12.82
CA GLU A 93 16.65 -11.51 12.41
C GLU A 93 16.72 -11.80 10.90
N GLN A 94 15.57 -12.07 10.29
CA GLN A 94 15.42 -12.35 8.86
C GLN A 94 14.93 -11.12 8.08
N ALA A 95 14.71 -10.00 8.76
CA ALA A 95 14.26 -8.77 8.14
C ALA A 95 15.41 -8.11 7.38
N ARG A 96 15.14 -7.75 6.12
CA ARG A 96 16.14 -7.14 5.23
C ARG A 96 15.53 -6.06 4.36
N VAL A 97 16.35 -5.07 4.03
CA VAL A 97 16.03 -4.05 3.03
C VAL A 97 16.61 -4.52 1.71
N VAL A 98 15.76 -4.69 0.70
CA VAL A 98 16.14 -5.27 -0.59
C VAL A 98 15.64 -4.41 -1.75
N ASP A 99 16.35 -4.47 -2.87
CA ASP A 99 15.84 -4.08 -4.16
C ASP A 99 15.11 -5.27 -4.80
N LEU A 100 13.83 -5.10 -5.14
CA LEU A 100 13.02 -6.13 -5.79
C LEU A 100 13.39 -6.38 -7.26
N ALA A 101 14.22 -5.53 -7.86
CA ALA A 101 14.81 -5.77 -9.18
C ALA A 101 15.95 -6.78 -9.10
N GLU A 102 16.71 -6.79 -8.00
CA GLU A 102 17.81 -7.75 -7.77
C GLU A 102 17.30 -9.03 -7.08
N HIS A 103 16.37 -8.88 -6.12
CA HIS A 103 15.86 -9.97 -5.30
C HIS A 103 14.48 -10.41 -5.78
N HIS A 104 14.47 -11.16 -6.89
CA HIS A 104 13.26 -11.61 -7.55
C HIS A 104 12.37 -12.50 -6.68
N GLU A 105 12.94 -13.17 -5.67
CA GLU A 105 12.20 -14.02 -4.72
C GLU A 105 11.16 -13.22 -3.92
N TYR A 106 11.37 -11.91 -3.74
CA TYR A 106 10.47 -11.04 -3.00
C TYR A 106 9.43 -10.31 -3.84
N ARG A 107 9.46 -10.49 -5.16
CA ARG A 107 8.48 -9.84 -6.02
C ARG A 107 7.08 -10.39 -5.69
N PRO A 108 6.11 -9.52 -5.35
CA PRO A 108 4.73 -9.96 -5.20
C PRO A 108 4.28 -10.59 -6.52
N GLY A 109 3.74 -11.80 -6.44
CA GLY A 109 3.24 -12.53 -7.60
C GLY A 109 1.79 -12.18 -7.86
N PHE A 110 0.90 -13.13 -7.59
CA PHE A 110 -0.53 -12.98 -7.85
C PHE A 110 -1.20 -12.10 -6.80
N LYS A 111 -1.97 -11.13 -7.29
CA LYS A 111 -2.85 -10.29 -6.47
C LYS A 111 -4.04 -11.13 -5.99
N THR A 112 -4.12 -11.40 -4.68
CA THR A 112 -5.26 -12.13 -4.10
C THR A 112 -6.37 -11.19 -3.64
N ASN A 113 -6.02 -10.09 -2.99
CA ASN A 113 -6.96 -9.02 -2.65
C ASN A 113 -6.20 -7.72 -2.42
N GLY A 114 -6.02 -6.94 -3.47
CA GLY A 114 -5.20 -5.74 -3.40
C GLY A 114 -5.61 -4.65 -4.40
N PHE A 115 -4.76 -3.65 -4.51
CA PHE A 115 -4.79 -2.63 -5.53
C PHE A 115 -3.36 -2.51 -6.09
N GLY A 116 -3.23 -2.64 -7.41
CA GLY A 116 -1.93 -2.73 -8.07
C GLY A 116 -1.94 -1.87 -9.31
N MET A 117 -0.91 -1.06 -9.45
CA MET A 117 -0.59 -0.27 -10.64
C MET A 117 0.90 -0.44 -10.94
N PRO A 118 1.37 -0.18 -12.17
CA PRO A 118 2.81 -0.20 -12.45
C PRO A 118 3.55 0.72 -11.48
N GLY A 119 4.47 0.18 -10.67
CA GLY A 119 5.18 0.94 -9.63
C GLY A 119 4.48 1.07 -8.28
N PHE A 120 3.22 0.60 -8.12
CA PHE A 120 2.50 0.64 -6.85
C PHE A 120 1.77 -0.67 -6.53
N GLN A 121 1.95 -1.21 -5.33
CA GLN A 121 1.25 -2.43 -4.88
C GLN A 121 0.78 -2.28 -3.44
N SER A 122 -0.52 -2.49 -3.23
CA SER A 122 -1.21 -2.24 -1.97
C SER A 122 -2.14 -3.41 -1.65
N GLY A 123 -2.08 -3.97 -0.44
CA GLY A 123 -2.98 -5.04 0.01
C GLY A 123 -2.36 -6.43 -0.04
N HIS A 124 -3.18 -7.45 -0.25
CA HIS A 124 -2.79 -8.86 -0.15
C HIS A 124 -2.38 -9.45 -1.50
N PHE A 125 -1.20 -10.07 -1.49
CA PHE A 125 -0.58 -10.73 -2.63
C PHE A 125 -0.11 -12.12 -2.21
N ARG A 126 0.13 -12.96 -3.21
CA ARG A 126 0.76 -14.27 -3.06
C ARG A 126 2.08 -14.24 -3.81
N MET A 127 3.16 -14.59 -3.12
CA MET A 127 4.50 -14.61 -3.66
C MET A 127 4.71 -15.83 -4.56
N ARG A 128 5.78 -15.83 -5.37
CA ARG A 128 6.10 -16.95 -6.28
C ARG A 128 6.29 -18.27 -5.53
N GLY A 129 6.77 -18.24 -4.29
CA GLY A 129 6.87 -19.41 -3.40
C GLY A 129 5.57 -19.79 -2.68
N GLY A 130 4.43 -19.19 -3.01
CA GLY A 130 3.13 -19.48 -2.38
C GLY A 130 2.88 -18.81 -1.03
N ALA A 131 3.88 -18.16 -0.44
CA ALA A 131 3.72 -17.38 0.79
C ALA A 131 2.74 -16.21 0.61
N LYS A 132 1.96 -15.91 1.65
CA LYS A 132 1.07 -14.74 1.67
C LYS A 132 1.90 -13.50 1.99
N ALA A 133 1.66 -12.42 1.26
CA ALA A 133 2.32 -11.14 1.44
C ALA A 133 1.31 -10.01 1.63
N PHE A 134 1.54 -9.15 2.62
CA PHE A 134 0.88 -7.85 2.70
C PHE A 134 1.83 -6.77 2.16
N CYS A 135 1.39 -6.03 1.15
CA CYS A 135 2.21 -5.07 0.43
C CYS A 135 1.76 -3.64 0.68
N LEU A 136 2.74 -2.78 0.96
CA LEU A 136 2.67 -1.33 0.83
C LEU A 136 3.92 -0.89 0.08
N LEU A 137 3.88 -0.99 -1.24
CA LEU A 137 5.02 -0.73 -2.12
C LEU A 137 4.72 0.49 -2.99
N THR A 138 5.49 1.56 -2.77
CA THR A 138 5.49 2.78 -3.58
C THR A 138 6.82 2.96 -4.34
N ASP A 139 7.91 2.41 -3.79
CA ASP A 139 9.22 2.29 -4.41
C ASP A 139 9.70 0.83 -4.28
N ARG A 140 10.19 0.25 -5.38
CA ARG A 140 10.64 -1.15 -5.46
C ARG A 140 12.13 -1.33 -5.19
N SER A 141 12.91 -0.23 -5.19
CA SER A 141 14.36 -0.26 -4.99
C SER A 141 14.75 -0.43 -3.52
N ARG A 142 13.90 0.03 -2.60
CA ARG A 142 14.16 0.03 -1.16
C ARG A 142 12.97 -0.50 -0.41
N VAL A 143 12.83 -1.82 -0.42
CA VAL A 143 11.72 -2.53 0.22
C VAL A 143 12.19 -3.20 1.49
N LEU A 144 11.56 -2.84 2.60
CA LEU A 144 11.71 -3.54 3.87
C LEU A 144 10.84 -4.81 3.83
N VAL A 145 11.50 -5.97 3.81
CA VAL A 145 10.88 -7.29 3.91
C VAL A 145 10.90 -7.72 5.37
N LEU A 146 9.71 -7.98 5.91
CA LEU A 146 9.50 -8.42 7.28
C LEU A 146 8.78 -9.79 7.26
N PRO A 147 9.51 -10.90 7.43
CA PRO A 147 8.89 -12.21 7.58
C PRO A 147 8.17 -12.33 8.93
N LEU A 148 7.00 -12.96 8.94
CA LEU A 148 6.23 -13.23 10.15
C LEU A 148 6.45 -14.69 10.59
N ARG A 149 6.20 -14.96 11.88
CA ARG A 149 6.27 -16.31 12.45
C ARG A 149 5.24 -17.27 11.85
N ASP A 150 4.10 -16.75 11.40
CA ASP A 150 3.01 -17.51 10.75
C ASP A 150 3.30 -17.90 9.28
N GLY A 151 4.50 -17.57 8.77
CA GLY A 151 4.92 -17.87 7.40
C GLY A 151 4.43 -16.87 6.35
N SER A 152 3.69 -15.84 6.75
CA SER A 152 3.38 -14.70 5.89
C SER A 152 4.52 -13.66 5.89
N MET A 153 4.48 -12.73 4.94
CA MET A 153 5.46 -11.65 4.82
C MET A 153 4.77 -10.29 4.74
N LEU A 154 5.48 -9.27 5.19
CA LEU A 154 5.06 -7.89 5.10
C LEU A 154 6.14 -7.14 4.31
N LEU A 155 5.76 -6.61 3.15
CA LEU A 155 6.66 -5.86 2.28
C LEU A 155 6.26 -4.38 2.30
N LEU A 156 7.14 -3.55 2.83
CA LEU A 156 6.91 -2.12 3.03
C LEU A 156 7.94 -1.29 2.28
N SER A 157 7.50 -0.16 1.75
CA SER A 157 8.36 0.88 1.19
C SER A 157 8.27 2.15 2.04
N PRO A 158 8.82 2.14 3.27
CA PRO A 158 8.95 3.35 4.07
C PRO A 158 9.99 4.29 3.45
N GLU A 159 9.90 5.58 3.75
CA GLU A 159 10.89 6.57 3.31
C GLU A 159 12.29 6.29 3.89
N GLN A 160 12.33 5.77 5.11
CA GLN A 160 13.56 5.37 5.81
C GLN A 160 13.47 3.90 6.30
N PRO A 161 13.74 2.90 5.43
CA PRO A 161 13.62 1.48 5.77
C PRO A 161 14.48 1.03 6.95
N ARG A 162 15.72 1.54 7.03
CA ARG A 162 16.65 1.19 8.11
C ARG A 162 16.17 1.73 9.46
N ALA A 163 15.74 2.99 9.50
CA ALA A 163 15.23 3.60 10.73
C ALA A 163 14.00 2.87 11.30
N LEU A 164 13.08 2.44 10.43
CA LEU A 164 11.93 1.62 10.84
C LEU A 164 12.38 0.25 11.36
N LEU A 165 13.31 -0.42 10.67
CA LEU A 165 13.83 -1.72 11.12
C LEU A 165 14.54 -1.63 12.48
N ASP A 166 15.38 -0.63 12.69
CA ASP A 166 16.10 -0.42 13.95
C ASP A 166 15.13 -0.14 15.11
N GLU A 167 14.03 0.59 14.83
CA GLU A 167 12.97 0.81 15.81
C GLU A 167 12.23 -0.48 16.17
N LEU A 168 11.89 -1.31 15.18
CA LEU A 168 11.27 -2.61 15.44
C LEU A 168 12.19 -3.52 16.26
N LYS A 169 13.50 -3.51 15.98
CA LYS A 169 14.50 -4.30 16.73
C LYS A 169 14.62 -3.86 18.18
N ARG A 170 14.53 -2.56 18.47
CA ARG A 170 14.53 -2.05 19.85
C ARG A 170 13.30 -2.45 20.66
N LEU A 171 12.20 -2.78 19.98
CA LEU A 171 10.91 -3.10 20.60
C LEU A 171 10.64 -4.60 20.71
N ALA A 172 11.49 -5.45 20.15
CA ALA A 172 11.35 -6.91 20.18
C ALA A 172 11.73 -7.48 21.55
#